data_AF-A0A5Q4ZPM6-F1
#
_entry.id   AF-A0A5Q4ZPM6-F1
#
_cell.length_a   1.000
_cell.length_b   1.000
_cell.length_c   1.000
_cell.angle_alpha   90.00
_cell.angle_beta   90.00
_cell.angle_gamma   90.00
#
_symmetry.space_group_name_H-M   'P 1'
#
loop_
_entity.id
_entity.type
_entity.pdbx_description
1 polymer ?
#
loop_
_entity_poly.entity_id
_entity_poly.type
_entity_poly.pdbx_seq_one_letter_code
_entity_poly.pdbx_strand_id
1 'polypeptide(L)'
;MVTKTRLVGRIQFDNALLKKDLKVLSELPVIKEQYDEFSSGTWINHSLWNRTGEWTDTQYSDYDHPAIRTQVGTATSYISQIIENYFDVEHMRMARVRNLVNGLVIPHTDFLELSEEKDRYVRILIPLETCIDSYHTEEKFGVFRMRRGDIWILESTVPHAALNLTSNNRRILSLDFQYADIPNPHYSLIFKDLSIHDVTVAPALVARTRLDPEDLHDHLELLAERFNHKDDAEQILVNLSKVQLRFESPVSDIYKNLTKVARLTRRQELVEHCEEMQRFYIGSRVMNERFPLRKELF
;
A
#
# COMPACT_ATOMS: atom_id res chain seq x y z
N MET A 1 0.65 -18.31 12.01
CA MET A 1 1.94 -17.64 11.71
C MET A 1 1.87 -16.21 12.19
N VAL A 2 2.90 -15.75 12.90
CA VAL A 2 3.05 -14.35 13.33
C VAL A 2 3.33 -13.49 12.10
N THR A 3 2.73 -12.30 12.01
CA THR A 3 2.96 -11.36 10.89
C THR A 3 4.40 -10.83 10.88
N LYS A 4 4.95 -10.57 9.68
CA LYS A 4 6.24 -9.86 9.55
C LYS A 4 6.07 -8.35 9.67
N THR A 5 4.86 -7.82 9.45
CA THR A 5 4.53 -6.40 9.58
C THR A 5 4.88 -5.89 10.97
N ARG A 6 5.72 -4.84 11.04
CA ARG A 6 6.16 -4.26 12.32
C ARG A 6 6.80 -2.88 12.13
N LEU A 7 6.78 -2.10 13.20
CA LEU A 7 7.55 -0.87 13.33
C LEU A 7 8.97 -1.25 13.80
N VAL A 8 9.99 -0.81 13.07
CA VAL A 8 11.40 -1.18 13.32
C VAL A 8 12.29 -0.01 13.67
N GLY A 9 11.77 1.21 13.63
CA GLY A 9 12.58 2.39 13.91
C GLY A 9 11.89 3.70 13.63
N ARG A 10 12.64 4.78 13.78
CA ARG A 10 12.15 6.12 13.50
C ARG A 10 13.27 7.07 13.08
N ILE A 11 13.01 7.86 12.06
CA ILE A 11 13.86 8.98 11.64
C ILE A 11 13.29 10.29 12.21
N GLN A 12 14.16 11.11 12.79
CA GLN A 12 13.84 12.50 13.11
C GLN A 12 14.20 13.37 11.91
N PHE A 13 13.19 13.82 11.18
CA PHE A 13 13.40 14.70 10.02
C PHE A 13 13.63 16.15 10.45
N ASP A 14 14.56 16.81 9.77
CA ASP A 14 14.66 18.27 9.73
C ASP A 14 13.45 18.81 8.97
N ASN A 15 12.60 19.55 9.69
CA ASN A 15 11.35 20.06 9.14
C ASN A 15 11.57 21.04 7.97
N ALA A 16 12.62 21.86 8.02
CA ALA A 16 12.87 22.88 7.01
C ALA A 16 13.39 22.25 5.72
N LEU A 17 14.30 21.29 5.83
CA LEU A 17 14.84 20.56 4.68
C LEU A 17 13.79 19.65 4.05
N LEU A 18 13.06 18.87 4.85
CA LEU A 18 11.99 18.01 4.34
C LEU A 18 10.90 18.83 3.62
N LYS A 19 10.51 19.98 4.18
CA LYS A 19 9.51 20.84 3.53
C LYS A 19 9.92 21.32 2.14
N LYS A 20 11.22 21.54 1.89
CA LYS A 20 11.74 21.92 0.56
C LYS A 20 11.54 20.77 -0.43
N ASP A 21 11.92 19.56 -0.06
CA ASP A 21 11.76 18.37 -0.91
C ASP A 21 10.28 18.04 -1.17
N LEU A 22 9.43 18.15 -0.13
CA LEU A 22 7.98 17.96 -0.29
C LEU A 22 7.34 18.99 -1.24
N LYS A 23 7.90 20.20 -1.31
CA LYS A 23 7.46 21.22 -2.28
C LYS A 23 7.76 20.77 -3.71
N VAL A 24 8.97 20.27 -3.99
CA VAL A 24 9.34 19.71 -5.30
C VAL A 24 8.34 18.63 -5.72
N LEU A 25 8.03 17.70 -4.83
CA LEU A 25 7.07 16.63 -5.09
C LEU A 25 5.63 17.12 -5.32
N SER A 26 5.29 18.32 -4.83
CA SER A 26 3.96 18.93 -5.04
C SER A 26 3.81 19.57 -6.41
N GLU A 27 4.92 19.90 -7.07
CA GLU A 27 4.96 20.61 -8.35
C GLU A 27 5.07 19.65 -9.54
N LEU A 28 5.31 18.36 -9.28
CA LEU A 28 5.33 17.31 -10.30
C LEU A 28 3.91 17.03 -10.84
N PRO A 29 3.77 16.72 -12.13
CA PRO A 29 2.48 16.34 -12.69
C PRO A 29 2.08 14.95 -12.20
N VAL A 30 0.77 14.74 -12.07
CA VAL A 30 0.23 13.39 -11.88
C VAL A 30 0.46 12.61 -13.17
N ILE A 31 1.11 11.46 -13.07
CA ILE A 31 1.32 10.54 -14.19
C ILE A 31 0.35 9.36 -14.07
N LYS A 32 0.03 8.72 -15.20
CA LYS A 32 -0.80 7.49 -15.20
C LYS A 32 -0.03 6.38 -14.49
N GLU A 33 -0.62 5.75 -13.49
CA GLU A 33 0.05 4.67 -12.76
C GLU A 33 -0.16 3.34 -13.47
N GLN A 34 0.87 2.49 -13.50
CA GLN A 34 0.77 1.18 -14.13
C GLN A 34 -0.21 0.24 -13.42
N TYR A 35 -0.49 0.54 -12.14
CA TYR A 35 -1.30 -0.25 -11.22
C TYR A 35 -2.61 0.44 -10.82
N ASP A 36 -3.11 1.41 -11.62
CA ASP A 36 -4.31 2.19 -11.32
C ASP A 36 -5.53 1.33 -10.91
N GLU A 37 -5.64 0.10 -11.43
CA GLU A 37 -6.67 -0.89 -11.10
C GLU A 37 -6.69 -1.37 -9.64
N PHE A 38 -5.64 -1.09 -8.86
CA PHE A 38 -5.59 -1.36 -7.42
C PHE A 38 -6.03 -0.16 -6.59
N SER A 39 -6.48 0.93 -7.21
CA SER A 39 -6.73 2.19 -6.51
C SER A 39 -8.08 2.84 -6.81
N SER A 40 -8.63 3.43 -5.77
CA SER A 40 -9.71 4.42 -5.78
C SER A 40 -9.13 5.77 -5.35
N GLY A 41 -9.73 6.87 -5.85
CA GLY A 41 -9.24 8.23 -5.58
C GLY A 41 -7.97 8.56 -6.36
N THR A 42 -7.10 9.38 -5.76
CA THR A 42 -5.84 9.79 -6.39
C THR A 42 -4.67 9.06 -5.74
N TRP A 43 -4.02 8.19 -6.51
CA TRP A 43 -2.76 7.54 -6.14
C TRP A 43 -1.64 8.04 -7.05
N ILE A 44 -0.51 8.42 -6.44
CA ILE A 44 0.63 9.03 -7.14
C ILE A 44 1.90 8.33 -6.65
N ASN A 45 2.77 7.93 -7.58
CA ASN A 45 4.11 7.43 -7.32
C ASN A 45 5.15 8.30 -8.05
N HIS A 46 6.06 8.89 -7.29
CA HIS A 46 7.22 9.56 -7.84
C HIS A 46 8.47 8.71 -7.61
N SER A 47 9.02 8.13 -8.67
CA SER A 47 10.24 7.33 -8.61
C SER A 47 11.45 8.23 -8.36
N LEU A 48 12.13 7.99 -7.26
CA LEU A 48 13.34 8.71 -6.86
C LEU A 48 14.61 7.91 -7.22
N TRP A 49 14.55 6.57 -7.13
CA TRP A 49 15.54 5.64 -7.67
C TRP A 49 14.80 4.44 -8.29
N ASN A 50 15.26 4.00 -9.45
CA ASN A 50 14.72 2.82 -10.15
C ASN A 50 15.76 2.24 -11.11
N ARG A 51 15.36 1.30 -11.95
CA ARG A 51 16.26 0.62 -12.91
C ARG A 51 16.84 1.56 -13.97
N THR A 52 16.05 2.50 -14.47
CA THR A 52 16.39 3.26 -15.69
C THR A 52 16.97 4.65 -15.41
N GLY A 53 16.75 5.18 -14.20
CA GLY A 53 17.03 6.58 -13.88
C GLY A 53 15.94 7.55 -14.35
N GLU A 54 14.87 7.07 -15.00
CA GLU A 54 13.77 7.90 -15.47
C GLU A 54 12.65 7.96 -14.43
N TRP A 55 12.30 9.14 -13.94
CA TRP A 55 11.31 9.27 -12.85
C TRP A 55 9.88 8.84 -13.21
N THR A 56 9.56 8.77 -14.51
CA THR A 56 8.28 8.28 -15.04
C THR A 56 8.22 6.76 -15.14
N ASP A 57 9.35 6.07 -14.99
CA ASP A 57 9.39 4.62 -14.85
C ASP A 57 8.96 4.24 -13.42
N THR A 58 7.67 3.95 -13.27
CA THR A 58 7.04 3.53 -12.02
C THR A 58 6.96 2.01 -11.87
N GLN A 59 7.48 1.25 -12.84
CA GLN A 59 7.43 -0.20 -12.82
C GLN A 59 8.44 -0.75 -11.81
N TYR A 60 7.99 -1.71 -11.01
CA TYR A 60 8.91 -2.55 -10.26
C TYR A 60 9.22 -3.80 -11.09
N SER A 61 10.51 -4.08 -11.30
CA SER A 61 10.99 -5.26 -12.04
C SER A 61 12.31 -5.72 -11.45
N ASP A 62 12.68 -6.96 -11.72
CA ASP A 62 13.97 -7.51 -11.29
C ASP A 62 15.10 -7.05 -12.21
N TYR A 63 16.27 -6.75 -11.63
CA TYR A 63 17.49 -6.38 -12.34
C TYR A 63 18.72 -6.55 -11.43
N ASP A 64 19.90 -6.62 -12.03
CA ASP A 64 21.15 -7.11 -11.43
C ASP A 64 22.15 -6.01 -11.03
N HIS A 65 21.73 -4.74 -11.06
CA HIS A 65 22.54 -3.60 -10.65
C HIS A 65 21.84 -2.76 -9.57
N PRO A 66 22.56 -1.90 -8.84
CA PRO A 66 21.93 -0.95 -7.90
C PRO A 66 20.96 0.01 -8.61
N ALA A 67 19.95 0.48 -7.87
CA ALA A 67 19.00 1.46 -8.40
C ALA A 67 19.69 2.78 -8.77
N ILE A 68 19.34 3.32 -9.93
CA ILE A 68 19.86 4.58 -10.46
C ILE A 68 18.98 5.73 -9.95
N ARG A 69 19.61 6.77 -9.44
CA ARG A 69 18.93 7.99 -8.99
C ARG A 69 18.29 8.70 -10.18
N THR A 70 17.02 9.11 -10.02
CA THR A 70 16.28 9.84 -11.05
C THR A 70 16.50 11.36 -10.95
N GLN A 71 15.96 12.12 -11.90
CA GLN A 71 15.94 13.58 -11.84
C GLN A 71 15.17 14.08 -10.61
N VAL A 72 14.09 13.39 -10.21
CA VAL A 72 13.32 13.72 -9.01
C VAL A 72 14.10 13.36 -7.74
N GLY A 73 14.79 12.21 -7.71
CA GLY A 73 15.72 11.89 -6.62
C GLY A 73 16.75 12.99 -6.43
N THR A 74 17.37 13.44 -7.52
CA THR A 74 18.35 14.54 -7.49
C THR A 74 17.75 15.86 -6.98
N ALA A 75 16.52 16.18 -7.36
CA ALA A 75 15.82 17.38 -6.90
C ALA A 75 15.32 17.30 -5.44
N THR A 76 15.19 16.10 -4.88
CA THR A 76 14.81 15.83 -3.48
C THR A 76 16.04 15.46 -2.66
N SER A 77 16.95 16.43 -2.57
CA SER A 77 18.30 16.23 -2.02
C SER A 77 18.32 15.78 -0.55
N TYR A 78 17.37 16.23 0.28
CA TYR A 78 17.34 15.85 1.69
C TYR A 78 16.86 14.41 1.86
N ILE A 79 15.79 14.02 1.16
CA ILE A 79 15.30 12.64 1.13
C ILE A 79 16.39 11.70 0.58
N SER A 80 17.10 12.10 -0.48
CA SER A 80 18.27 11.37 -0.98
C SER A 80 19.33 11.15 0.07
N GLN A 81 19.71 12.22 0.78
CA GLN A 81 20.71 12.15 1.83
C GLN A 81 20.27 11.22 2.96
N ILE A 82 18.99 11.24 3.36
CA ILE A 82 18.45 10.30 4.34
C ILE A 82 18.61 8.85 3.85
N ILE A 83 18.27 8.57 2.60
CA ILE A 83 18.37 7.22 2.03
C ILE A 83 19.83 6.73 2.09
N GLU A 84 20.77 7.55 1.63
CA GLU A 84 22.19 7.20 1.54
C GLU A 84 22.91 7.09 2.89
N ASN A 85 22.47 7.88 3.86
CA ASN A 85 23.06 7.88 5.20
C ASN A 85 22.62 6.66 6.00
N TYR A 86 21.35 6.28 5.90
CA TYR A 86 20.75 5.33 6.82
C TYR A 86 20.50 3.94 6.25
N PHE A 87 20.43 3.79 4.92
CA PHE A 87 20.03 2.53 4.29
C PHE A 87 21.08 1.96 3.34
N ASP A 88 20.95 0.67 3.07
CA ASP A 88 21.77 -0.11 2.14
C ASP A 88 21.37 0.15 0.68
N VAL A 89 21.98 1.17 0.09
CA VAL A 89 21.69 1.57 -1.30
C VAL A 89 22.21 0.58 -2.35
N GLU A 90 23.12 -0.33 -2.00
CA GLU A 90 23.67 -1.33 -2.94
C GLU A 90 22.63 -2.40 -3.27
N HIS A 91 21.83 -2.79 -2.28
CA HIS A 91 20.76 -3.78 -2.42
C HIS A 91 19.37 -3.16 -2.65
N MET A 92 19.29 -1.83 -2.68
CA MET A 92 18.05 -1.12 -3.00
C MET A 92 17.72 -1.26 -4.50
N ARG A 93 16.48 -1.66 -4.80
CA ARG A 93 15.94 -1.83 -6.17
C ARG A 93 14.93 -0.77 -6.54
N MET A 94 14.32 -0.11 -5.58
CA MET A 94 13.47 1.03 -5.88
C MET A 94 13.35 1.91 -4.66
N ALA A 95 13.26 3.21 -4.91
CA ALA A 95 12.84 4.18 -3.92
C ALA A 95 11.85 5.14 -4.57
N ARG A 96 10.67 5.27 -3.97
CA ARG A 96 9.58 6.09 -4.51
C ARG A 96 8.81 6.76 -3.40
N VAL A 97 8.34 7.97 -3.66
CA VAL A 97 7.36 8.62 -2.78
C VAL A 97 5.97 8.34 -3.30
N ARG A 98 5.18 7.64 -2.49
CA ARG A 98 3.79 7.33 -2.77
C ARG A 98 2.90 8.33 -2.05
N ASN A 99 1.89 8.86 -2.72
CA ASN A 99 0.85 9.68 -2.12
C ASN A 99 -0.52 9.10 -2.45
N LEU A 100 -1.40 9.08 -1.45
CA LEU A 100 -2.78 8.66 -1.61
C LEU A 100 -3.65 9.79 -1.08
N VAL A 101 -4.55 10.32 -1.90
CA VAL A 101 -5.43 11.44 -1.57
C VAL A 101 -6.88 11.04 -1.84
N ASN A 102 -7.75 11.20 -0.83
CA ASN A 102 -9.15 10.80 -0.86
C ASN A 102 -9.37 9.44 -1.55
N GLY A 103 -8.63 8.43 -1.09
CA GLY A 103 -8.42 7.22 -1.86
C GLY A 103 -8.24 5.97 -1.01
N LEU A 104 -8.33 4.84 -1.70
CA LEU A 104 -8.18 3.49 -1.17
C LEU A 104 -7.30 2.73 -2.15
N VAL A 105 -6.17 2.22 -1.68
CA VAL A 105 -5.54 1.06 -2.32
C VAL A 105 -6.33 -0.14 -1.82
N ILE A 106 -7.08 -0.78 -2.71
CA ILE A 106 -8.03 -1.83 -2.34
C ILE A 106 -7.32 -3.00 -1.66
N PRO A 107 -7.99 -3.73 -0.76
CA PRO A 107 -7.35 -4.86 -0.08
C PRO A 107 -6.82 -5.91 -1.06
N HIS A 108 -5.51 -6.11 -1.12
CA HIS A 108 -4.89 -7.02 -2.08
C HIS A 108 -3.75 -7.78 -1.43
N THR A 109 -3.31 -8.84 -2.11
CA THR A 109 -2.07 -9.54 -1.81
C THR A 109 -1.09 -9.25 -2.94
N ASP A 110 0.11 -8.79 -2.61
CA ASP A 110 1.18 -8.58 -3.60
C ASP A 110 1.73 -9.92 -4.08
N PHE A 111 2.38 -9.91 -5.24
CA PHE A 111 3.18 -11.01 -5.75
C PHE A 111 2.44 -12.32 -6.02
N LEU A 112 1.10 -12.35 -6.10
CA LEU A 112 0.36 -13.59 -6.44
C LEU A 112 0.82 -14.20 -7.77
N GLU A 113 1.27 -13.36 -8.69
CA GLU A 113 1.74 -13.68 -10.03
C GLU A 113 3.21 -14.18 -10.13
N LEU A 114 4.01 -14.05 -9.07
CA LEU A 114 5.43 -14.45 -9.09
C LEU A 114 5.62 -15.90 -8.64
N SER A 115 6.45 -16.68 -9.35
CA SER A 115 6.55 -18.13 -9.17
C SER A 115 7.51 -18.57 -8.06
N GLU A 116 8.67 -17.94 -7.86
CA GLU A 116 9.59 -18.18 -6.73
C GLU A 116 10.37 -16.87 -6.42
N GLU A 117 11.04 -16.77 -5.26
CA GLU A 117 11.88 -15.62 -4.80
C GLU A 117 11.23 -14.46 -4.03
N LYS A 118 9.93 -14.50 -3.71
CA LYS A 118 9.23 -13.47 -2.89
C LYS A 118 9.91 -13.22 -1.54
N ASP A 119 10.48 -14.28 -0.99
CA ASP A 119 11.16 -14.29 0.30
C ASP A 119 12.50 -13.56 0.29
N ARG A 120 12.95 -13.01 -0.84
CA ARG A 120 14.20 -12.22 -0.95
C ARG A 120 13.96 -10.71 -0.89
N TYR A 121 12.69 -10.27 -0.87
CA TYR A 121 12.33 -8.87 -0.89
C TYR A 121 12.04 -8.33 0.52
N VAL A 122 12.53 -7.11 0.77
CA VAL A 122 12.15 -6.34 1.95
C VAL A 122 11.60 -5.01 1.46
N ARG A 123 10.33 -4.75 1.74
CA ARG A 123 9.70 -3.44 1.53
C ARG A 123 9.57 -2.71 2.84
N ILE A 124 10.02 -1.46 2.86
CA ILE A 124 9.77 -0.56 3.98
C ILE A 124 9.00 0.68 3.57
N LEU A 125 8.22 1.19 4.51
CA LEU A 125 7.40 2.38 4.35
C LEU A 125 7.74 3.38 5.45
N ILE A 126 8.06 4.61 5.05
CA ILE A 126 8.45 5.71 5.94
C ILE A 126 7.57 6.92 5.64
N PRO A 127 6.61 7.27 6.50
CA PRO A 127 5.78 8.46 6.28
C PRO A 127 6.62 9.72 6.40
N LEU A 128 6.56 10.56 5.36
CA LEU A 128 7.18 11.89 5.35
C LEU A 128 6.27 12.92 6.00
N GLU A 129 4.97 12.66 6.02
CA GLU A 129 3.93 13.51 6.62
C GLU A 129 3.02 12.66 7.51
N THR A 130 2.49 13.24 8.59
CA THR A 130 1.45 12.59 9.39
C THR A 130 0.08 13.01 8.87
N CYS A 131 -0.72 12.06 8.41
CA CYS A 131 -2.13 12.26 8.08
C CYS A 131 -2.97 11.41 9.05
N ILE A 132 -3.71 12.07 9.95
CA ILE A 132 -4.45 11.40 11.04
C ILE A 132 -5.54 10.46 10.49
N ASP A 133 -6.11 10.81 9.35
CA ASP A 133 -7.16 10.05 8.68
C ASP A 133 -6.62 9.15 7.57
N SER A 134 -5.33 8.80 7.66
CA SER A 134 -4.74 7.74 6.86
C SER A 134 -4.46 6.49 7.68
N TYR A 135 -4.88 5.35 7.12
CA TYR A 135 -4.89 4.05 7.78
C TYR A 135 -4.23 3.00 6.90
N HIS A 136 -3.59 2.03 7.52
CA HIS A 136 -3.13 0.80 6.90
C HIS A 136 -3.85 -0.37 7.55
N THR A 137 -4.16 -1.37 6.75
CA THR A 137 -4.73 -2.62 7.23
C THR A 137 -3.85 -3.77 6.76
N GLU A 138 -3.64 -4.76 7.61
CA GLU A 138 -2.99 -6.02 7.26
C GLU A 138 -3.67 -7.14 8.03
N GLU A 139 -3.99 -8.24 7.35
CA GLU A 139 -4.78 -9.38 7.81
C GLU A 139 -4.45 -9.84 9.25
N LYS A 140 -3.17 -9.95 9.57
CA LYS A 140 -2.66 -10.52 10.83
C LYS A 140 -2.18 -9.46 11.84
N PHE A 141 -1.98 -8.21 11.41
CA PHE A 141 -1.53 -7.11 12.28
C PHE A 141 -2.68 -6.19 12.72
N GLY A 142 -3.75 -6.11 11.93
CA GLY A 142 -4.91 -5.25 12.19
C GLY A 142 -4.81 -3.89 11.50
N VAL A 143 -5.48 -2.90 12.09
CA VAL A 143 -5.56 -1.53 11.53
C VAL A 143 -4.62 -0.63 12.31
N PHE A 144 -3.81 0.13 11.59
CA PHE A 144 -2.78 0.98 12.19
C PHE A 144 -2.57 2.27 11.42
N ARG A 145 -1.99 3.25 12.10
CA ARG A 145 -1.56 4.52 11.52
C ARG A 145 -0.04 4.58 11.54
N MET A 146 0.54 5.02 10.44
CA MET A 146 1.98 5.28 10.38
C MET A 146 2.22 6.75 10.69
N ARG A 147 3.04 7.06 11.69
CA ARG A 147 3.40 8.44 12.05
C ARG A 147 4.62 8.88 11.26
N ARG A 148 4.76 10.18 11.06
CA ARG A 148 5.94 10.75 10.39
C ARG A 148 7.24 10.20 11.00
N GLY A 149 8.12 9.70 10.12
CA GLY A 149 9.42 9.15 10.47
C GLY A 149 9.41 7.69 10.88
N ASP A 150 8.25 7.09 11.19
CA ASP A 150 8.16 5.67 11.52
C ASP A 150 8.68 4.80 10.37
N ILE A 151 9.52 3.81 10.65
CA ILE A 151 10.05 2.88 9.65
C ILE A 151 9.30 1.56 9.79
N TRP A 152 8.44 1.27 8.82
CA TRP A 152 7.59 0.08 8.84
C TRP A 152 8.08 -0.98 7.87
N ILE A 153 8.21 -2.22 8.34
CA ILE A 153 8.22 -3.40 7.47
C ILE A 153 6.76 -3.75 7.19
N LEU A 154 6.41 -3.99 5.93
CA LEU A 154 5.09 -4.47 5.54
C LEU A 154 5.21 -5.90 5.01
N GLU A 155 4.45 -6.83 5.59
CA GLU A 155 4.24 -8.15 4.98
C GLU A 155 3.22 -8.02 3.85
N SER A 156 3.67 -8.04 2.61
CA SER A 156 2.81 -7.84 1.45
C SER A 156 2.28 -9.16 0.85
N THR A 157 2.74 -10.31 1.33
CA THR A 157 2.25 -11.65 0.91
C THR A 157 0.92 -12.06 1.56
N VAL A 158 0.29 -11.15 2.30
CA VAL A 158 -1.02 -11.32 2.94
C VAL A 158 -1.93 -10.15 2.57
N PRO A 159 -3.26 -10.30 2.68
CA PRO A 159 -4.20 -9.22 2.38
C PRO A 159 -3.90 -7.95 3.19
N HIS A 160 -3.70 -6.86 2.49
CA HIS A 160 -3.41 -5.56 3.08
C HIS A 160 -4.00 -4.42 2.23
N ALA A 161 -4.21 -3.26 2.85
CA ALA A 161 -4.80 -2.10 2.20
C ALA A 161 -4.23 -0.79 2.76
N ALA A 162 -4.43 0.29 2.01
CA ALA A 162 -4.09 1.64 2.44
C ALA A 162 -5.26 2.58 2.18
N LEU A 163 -5.60 3.41 3.16
CA LEU A 163 -6.69 4.38 3.06
C LEU A 163 -6.21 5.78 3.41
N ASN A 164 -6.76 6.77 2.72
CA ASN A 164 -6.76 8.16 3.15
C ASN A 164 -8.16 8.74 2.93
N LEU A 165 -8.83 9.09 4.02
CA LEU A 165 -10.21 9.59 3.99
C LEU A 165 -10.30 11.11 3.78
N THR A 166 -9.19 11.78 3.51
CA THR A 166 -9.11 13.24 3.40
C THR A 166 -8.38 13.68 2.13
N SER A 167 -8.51 14.96 1.81
CA SER A 167 -7.75 15.63 0.76
C SER A 167 -6.31 15.98 1.19
N ASN A 168 -5.92 15.70 2.45
CA ASN A 168 -4.57 15.98 2.91
C ASN A 168 -3.59 14.99 2.30
N ASN A 169 -2.36 15.43 2.03
CA ASN A 169 -1.31 14.56 1.55
C ASN A 169 -0.94 13.52 2.60
N ARG A 170 -0.62 12.32 2.12
CA ARG A 170 -0.06 11.22 2.90
C ARG A 170 1.15 10.67 2.15
N ARG A 171 2.21 11.46 2.08
CA ARG A 171 3.43 11.08 1.36
C ARG A 171 4.24 10.08 2.18
N ILE A 172 4.54 8.96 1.55
CA ILE A 172 5.30 7.84 2.13
C ILE A 172 6.46 7.54 1.23
N LEU A 173 7.66 7.57 1.78
CA LEU A 173 8.83 7.00 1.14
C LEU A 173 8.75 5.48 1.25
N SER A 174 8.68 4.81 0.11
CA SER A 174 8.73 3.36 -0.02
C SER A 174 10.11 3.00 -0.56
N LEU A 175 10.83 2.16 0.18
CA LEU A 175 12.11 1.58 -0.26
C LEU A 175 11.93 0.07 -0.43
N ASP A 176 12.34 -0.44 -1.57
CA ASP A 176 12.28 -1.84 -1.95
C ASP A 176 13.71 -2.38 -2.08
N PHE A 177 14.05 -3.43 -1.31
CA PHE A 177 15.37 -4.06 -1.29
C PHE A 177 15.28 -5.51 -1.77
N GLN A 178 16.37 -6.00 -2.36
CA GLN A 178 16.50 -7.38 -2.79
C GLN A 178 17.91 -7.89 -2.52
N TYR A 179 18.00 -9.03 -1.83
CA TYR A 179 19.27 -9.70 -1.52
C TYR A 179 19.33 -11.01 -2.30
N ALA A 180 19.99 -11.00 -3.46
CA ALA A 180 20.04 -12.14 -4.38
C ALA A 180 20.57 -13.43 -3.70
N ASP A 181 21.60 -13.28 -2.86
CA ASP A 181 22.30 -14.41 -2.24
C ASP A 181 21.79 -14.78 -0.84
N ILE A 182 20.76 -14.09 -0.33
CA ILE A 182 20.25 -14.29 1.03
C ILE A 182 18.76 -14.66 0.98
N PRO A 183 18.41 -15.94 1.14
CA PRO A 183 17.01 -16.33 1.29
C PRO A 183 16.46 -15.81 2.62
N ASN A 184 15.25 -15.24 2.61
CA ASN A 184 14.61 -14.68 3.81
C ASN A 184 15.50 -13.68 4.57
N PRO A 185 16.00 -12.61 3.89
CA PRO A 185 16.88 -11.64 4.51
C PRO A 185 16.18 -11.01 5.72
N HIS A 186 16.87 -11.01 6.85
CA HIS A 186 16.36 -10.32 8.02
C HIS A 186 16.34 -8.81 7.74
N TYR A 187 15.26 -8.13 8.10
CA TYR A 187 15.08 -6.70 7.79
C TYR A 187 16.19 -5.81 8.35
N SER A 188 16.95 -6.25 9.37
CA SER A 188 18.06 -5.47 9.92
C SER A 188 19.17 -5.18 8.91
N LEU A 189 19.27 -6.00 7.84
CA LEU A 189 20.27 -5.81 6.78
C LEU A 189 20.08 -4.51 5.99
N ILE A 190 18.86 -3.95 5.98
CA ILE A 190 18.58 -2.71 5.25
C ILE A 190 19.22 -1.48 5.90
N PHE A 191 19.59 -1.56 7.19
CA PHE A 191 20.13 -0.43 7.94
C PHE A 191 21.66 -0.36 7.77
N LYS A 192 22.12 0.78 7.25
CA LYS A 192 23.53 1.16 7.25
C LYS A 192 23.93 1.82 8.57
N ASP A 193 23.05 2.64 9.13
CA ASP A 193 23.21 3.22 10.45
C ASP A 193 22.09 2.74 11.39
N LEU A 194 22.49 2.05 12.46
CA LEU A 194 21.59 1.46 13.43
C LEU A 194 21.01 2.48 14.43
N SER A 195 21.43 3.75 14.40
CA SER A 195 20.92 4.80 15.28
C SER A 195 19.41 5.06 15.11
N ILE A 196 18.86 4.75 13.93
CA ILE A 196 17.44 4.89 13.61
C ILE A 196 16.64 3.60 13.81
N HIS A 197 17.32 2.49 14.16
CA HIS A 197 16.69 1.20 14.44
C HIS A 197 16.25 1.16 15.91
N ASP A 198 14.95 1.14 16.13
CA ASP A 198 14.33 1.16 17.45
C ASP A 198 13.03 0.36 17.44
N VAL A 199 13.10 -0.87 17.96
CA VAL A 199 11.97 -1.80 18.08
C VAL A 199 11.15 -1.59 19.36
N THR A 200 11.55 -0.64 20.21
CA THR A 200 10.81 -0.33 21.45
C THR A 200 9.63 0.61 21.21
N VAL A 201 9.59 1.27 20.04
CA VAL A 201 8.52 2.17 19.67
C VAL A 201 7.22 1.39 19.46
N ALA A 202 6.22 1.65 20.30
CA ALA A 202 4.91 1.07 20.14
C ALA A 202 4.23 1.57 18.84
N PRO A 203 3.64 0.67 18.04
CA PRO A 203 2.85 1.04 16.86
C PRO A 203 1.58 1.79 17.26
N ALA A 204 1.09 2.69 16.40
CA ALA A 204 -0.20 3.35 16.59
C ALA A 204 -1.33 2.46 16.04
N LEU A 205 -1.69 1.43 16.81
CA LEU A 205 -2.81 0.54 16.50
C LEU A 205 -4.15 1.26 16.71
N VAL A 206 -5.11 0.98 15.84
CA VAL A 206 -6.49 1.46 15.97
C VAL A 206 -7.28 0.43 16.76
N ALA A 207 -7.82 0.85 17.91
CA ALA A 207 -8.76 0.03 18.66
C ALA A 207 -10.06 -0.11 17.85
N ARG A 208 -10.53 -1.35 17.72
CA ARG A 208 -11.75 -1.70 16.99
C ARG A 208 -12.71 -2.43 17.90
N THR A 209 -14.00 -2.27 17.66
CA THR A 209 -15.04 -2.96 18.43
C THR A 209 -15.56 -4.16 17.66
N ARG A 210 -16.20 -5.10 18.35
CA ARG A 210 -16.95 -6.15 17.66
C ARG A 210 -18.13 -5.52 16.90
N LEU A 211 -18.43 -6.07 15.73
CA LEU A 211 -19.62 -5.73 14.96
C LEU A 211 -20.69 -6.80 15.22
N ASP A 212 -21.90 -6.38 15.53
CA ASP A 212 -23.03 -7.28 15.63
C ASP A 212 -23.33 -7.89 14.24
N PRO A 213 -23.52 -9.21 14.12
CA PRO A 213 -23.89 -9.83 12.85
C PRO A 213 -25.18 -9.26 12.22
N GLU A 214 -26.15 -8.84 13.03
CA GLU A 214 -27.40 -8.22 12.56
C GLU A 214 -27.11 -6.83 11.98
N ASP A 215 -26.36 -5.98 12.69
CA ASP A 215 -25.94 -4.66 12.18
C ASP A 215 -25.15 -4.77 10.87
N LEU A 216 -24.28 -5.79 10.75
CA LEU A 216 -23.57 -6.05 9.51
C LEU A 216 -24.56 -6.41 8.40
N HIS A 217 -25.50 -7.32 8.66
CA HIS A 217 -26.49 -7.76 7.68
C HIS A 217 -27.31 -6.60 7.13
N ASP A 218 -27.88 -5.77 8.01
CA ASP A 218 -28.65 -4.57 7.66
C ASP A 218 -27.81 -3.61 6.79
N HIS A 219 -26.53 -3.42 7.13
CA HIS A 219 -25.63 -2.61 6.33
C HIS A 219 -25.39 -3.20 4.93
N LEU A 220 -25.26 -4.52 4.81
CA LEU A 220 -25.09 -5.18 3.50
C LEU A 220 -26.36 -5.07 2.64
N GLU A 221 -27.56 -5.11 3.24
CA GLU A 221 -28.82 -4.87 2.52
C GLU A 221 -28.88 -3.45 1.95
N LEU A 222 -28.53 -2.44 2.74
CA LEU A 222 -28.46 -1.04 2.27
C LEU A 222 -27.46 -0.83 1.14
N LEU A 223 -26.34 -1.56 1.15
CA LEU A 223 -25.38 -1.53 0.05
C LEU A 223 -25.92 -2.22 -1.21
N ALA A 224 -26.73 -3.26 -1.06
CA ALA A 224 -27.30 -4.02 -2.17
C ALA A 224 -28.28 -3.18 -3.00
N GLU A 225 -29.04 -2.28 -2.36
CA GLU A 225 -29.91 -1.31 -3.03
C GLU A 225 -29.15 -0.39 -4.02
N ARG A 226 -27.85 -0.20 -3.79
CA ARG A 226 -26.98 0.68 -4.59
C ARG A 226 -26.12 -0.09 -5.60
N PHE A 227 -26.11 -1.41 -5.56
CA PHE A 227 -25.23 -2.23 -6.39
C PHE A 227 -25.88 -2.57 -7.73
N ASN A 228 -25.98 -1.61 -8.65
CA ASN A 228 -26.76 -1.75 -9.88
C ASN A 228 -25.96 -2.29 -11.07
N HIS A 229 -24.69 -1.96 -11.14
CA HIS A 229 -23.76 -2.31 -12.20
C HIS A 229 -22.43 -2.77 -11.61
N LYS A 230 -21.63 -3.50 -12.40
CA LYS A 230 -20.27 -3.94 -12.00
C LYS A 230 -19.39 -2.77 -11.53
N ASP A 231 -19.55 -1.60 -12.16
CA ASP A 231 -18.82 -0.37 -11.82
C ASP A 231 -19.13 0.16 -10.41
N ASP A 232 -20.24 -0.25 -9.77
CA ASP A 232 -20.58 0.17 -8.40
C ASP A 232 -19.76 -0.58 -7.34
N ALA A 233 -19.09 -1.68 -7.72
CA ALA A 233 -18.32 -2.52 -6.79
C ALA A 233 -17.23 -1.74 -6.06
N GLU A 234 -16.57 -0.79 -6.74
CA GLU A 234 -15.57 0.09 -6.12
C GLU A 234 -16.14 0.87 -4.94
N GLN A 235 -17.27 1.55 -5.14
CA GLN A 235 -17.86 2.40 -4.12
C GLN A 235 -18.33 1.57 -2.92
N ILE A 236 -18.79 0.34 -3.18
CA ILE A 236 -19.17 -0.62 -2.14
C ILE A 236 -17.91 -1.09 -1.38
N LEU A 237 -16.81 -1.42 -2.06
CA LEU A 237 -15.53 -1.75 -1.42
C LEU A 237 -15.03 -0.59 -0.53
N VAL A 238 -15.11 0.65 -1.00
CA VAL A 238 -14.75 1.83 -0.20
C VAL A 238 -15.57 1.91 1.08
N ASN A 239 -16.88 1.64 1.01
CA ASN A 239 -17.75 1.64 2.18
C ASN A 239 -17.43 0.48 3.14
N LEU A 240 -17.25 -0.74 2.62
CA LEU A 240 -16.86 -1.90 3.43
C LEU A 240 -15.49 -1.72 4.08
N SER A 241 -14.54 -1.05 3.41
CA SER A 241 -13.23 -0.74 4.00
C SER A 241 -13.35 0.20 5.20
N LYS A 242 -14.30 1.16 5.19
CA LYS A 242 -14.58 2.04 6.34
C LYS A 242 -15.15 1.28 7.54
N VAL A 243 -15.93 0.21 7.30
CA VAL A 243 -16.41 -0.69 8.35
C VAL A 243 -15.22 -1.37 9.04
N GLN A 244 -14.25 -1.88 8.28
CA GLN A 244 -13.05 -2.55 8.82
C GLN A 244 -12.16 -1.63 9.68
N LEU A 245 -12.20 -0.31 9.47
CA LEU A 245 -11.47 0.65 10.30
C LEU A 245 -12.04 0.76 11.72
N ARG A 246 -13.34 0.50 11.88
CA ARG A 246 -14.06 0.64 13.16
C ARG A 246 -14.26 -0.70 13.85
N PHE A 247 -14.45 -1.75 13.06
CA PHE A 247 -14.89 -3.04 13.56
C PHE A 247 -13.87 -4.15 13.34
N GLU A 248 -13.83 -5.08 14.28
CA GLU A 248 -13.03 -6.30 14.23
C GLU A 248 -13.50 -7.18 13.07
N SER A 249 -12.71 -7.20 12.00
CA SER A 249 -12.91 -8.05 10.84
C SER A 249 -11.54 -8.36 10.22
N PRO A 250 -11.33 -9.60 9.74
CA PRO A 250 -10.30 -9.94 8.77
C PRO A 250 -10.33 -8.97 7.57
N VAL A 251 -9.18 -8.68 6.99
CA VAL A 251 -9.05 -7.79 5.82
C VAL A 251 -9.71 -8.44 4.60
N SER A 252 -9.47 -9.73 4.39
CA SER A 252 -10.07 -10.54 3.32
C SER A 252 -11.60 -10.66 3.37
N ASP A 253 -12.23 -10.43 4.52
CA ASP A 253 -13.70 -10.50 4.66
C ASP A 253 -14.41 -9.42 3.86
N ILE A 254 -13.70 -8.38 3.40
CA ILE A 254 -14.26 -7.36 2.50
C ILE A 254 -14.87 -8.00 1.24
N TYR A 255 -14.20 -8.99 0.67
CA TYR A 255 -14.64 -9.66 -0.56
C TYR A 255 -15.80 -10.61 -0.28
N LYS A 256 -15.79 -11.30 0.86
CA LYS A 256 -16.92 -12.13 1.29
C LYS A 256 -18.17 -11.27 1.47
N ASN A 257 -18.03 -10.12 2.10
CA ASN A 257 -19.12 -9.18 2.32
C ASN A 257 -19.60 -8.57 1.00
N LEU A 258 -18.70 -8.20 0.09
CA LEU A 258 -19.09 -7.74 -1.24
C LEU A 258 -19.88 -8.80 -2.01
N THR A 259 -19.44 -10.06 -2.03
CA THR A 259 -20.18 -11.15 -2.68
C THR A 259 -21.54 -11.39 -2.01
N LYS A 260 -21.66 -11.21 -0.69
CA LYS A 260 -22.97 -11.23 -0.01
C LYS A 260 -23.88 -10.09 -0.48
N VAL A 261 -23.36 -8.86 -0.59
CA VAL A 261 -24.10 -7.72 -1.17
C VAL A 261 -24.59 -8.07 -2.58
N ALA A 262 -23.72 -8.61 -3.44
CA ALA A 262 -24.10 -9.03 -4.79
C ALA A 262 -25.23 -10.07 -4.79
N ARG A 263 -25.16 -11.08 -3.92
CA ARG A 263 -26.19 -12.12 -3.80
C ARG A 263 -27.55 -11.57 -3.36
N LEU A 264 -27.57 -10.55 -2.50
CA LEU A 264 -28.82 -9.89 -2.09
C LEU A 264 -29.53 -9.21 -3.26
N THR A 265 -28.79 -8.76 -4.28
CA THR A 265 -29.40 -8.19 -5.51
C THR A 265 -30.09 -9.23 -6.40
N ARG A 266 -29.83 -10.53 -6.19
CA ARG A 266 -30.29 -11.65 -7.04
C ARG A 266 -29.85 -11.56 -8.51
N ARG A 267 -28.78 -10.81 -8.79
CA ARG A 267 -28.15 -10.67 -10.11
C ARG A 267 -26.89 -11.50 -10.20
N GLN A 268 -26.96 -12.60 -10.94
CA GLN A 268 -25.88 -13.59 -11.03
C GLN A 268 -24.59 -12.98 -11.61
N GLU A 269 -24.70 -12.07 -12.56
CA GLU A 269 -23.59 -11.39 -13.21
C GLU A 269 -22.77 -10.49 -12.25
N LEU A 270 -23.40 -9.97 -11.18
CA LEU A 270 -22.72 -9.20 -10.15
C LEU A 270 -22.00 -10.14 -9.17
N VAL A 271 -22.60 -11.30 -8.86
CA VAL A 271 -21.98 -12.32 -8.00
C VAL A 271 -20.71 -12.84 -8.65
N GLU A 272 -20.78 -13.23 -9.93
CA GLU A 272 -19.63 -13.72 -10.70
C GLU A 272 -18.51 -12.67 -10.76
N HIS A 273 -18.86 -11.40 -10.99
CA HIS A 273 -17.89 -10.31 -10.99
C HIS A 273 -17.18 -10.15 -9.63
N CYS A 274 -17.91 -10.26 -8.51
CA CYS A 274 -17.33 -10.16 -7.18
C CYS A 274 -16.42 -11.36 -6.84
N GLU A 275 -16.80 -12.57 -7.28
CA GLU A 275 -16.00 -13.78 -7.10
C GLU A 275 -14.71 -13.73 -7.94
N GLU A 276 -14.79 -13.25 -9.18
CA GLU A 276 -13.61 -12.99 -10.02
C GLU A 276 -12.70 -11.92 -9.41
N MET A 277 -13.29 -10.86 -8.87
CA MET A 277 -12.55 -9.80 -8.20
C MET A 277 -11.80 -10.32 -6.96
N GLN A 278 -12.46 -11.15 -6.15
CA GLN A 278 -11.83 -11.81 -5.00
C GLN A 278 -10.65 -12.69 -5.43
N ARG A 279 -10.85 -13.50 -6.49
CA ARG A 279 -9.78 -14.33 -7.05
C ARG A 279 -8.60 -13.46 -7.46
N PHE A 280 -8.82 -12.40 -8.23
CA PHE A 280 -7.75 -11.56 -8.75
C PHE A 280 -6.93 -10.85 -7.66
N TYR A 281 -7.60 -10.21 -6.69
CA TYR A 281 -6.88 -9.37 -5.72
C TYR A 281 -6.23 -10.12 -4.56
N ILE A 282 -6.85 -11.21 -4.08
CA ILE A 282 -6.36 -11.93 -2.88
C ILE A 282 -6.20 -13.44 -3.07
N GLY A 283 -6.66 -14.01 -4.19
CA GLY A 283 -6.63 -15.44 -4.46
C GLY A 283 -5.45 -15.86 -5.35
N SER A 284 -5.63 -15.74 -6.66
CA SER A 284 -4.63 -16.06 -7.68
C SER A 284 -4.83 -15.20 -8.93
N ARG A 285 -3.71 -14.78 -9.52
CA ARG A 285 -3.65 -14.10 -10.81
C ARG A 285 -2.35 -14.45 -11.53
N VAL A 286 -2.36 -14.43 -12.86
CA VAL A 286 -1.18 -14.68 -13.70
C VAL A 286 -0.48 -13.37 -14.09
N MET A 287 0.77 -13.45 -14.53
CA MET A 287 1.51 -12.30 -15.03
C MET A 287 0.73 -11.57 -16.14
N ASN A 288 0.64 -10.25 -16.04
CA ASN A 288 -0.09 -9.36 -16.96
C ASN A 288 -1.61 -9.57 -17.03
N GLU A 289 -2.20 -10.39 -16.15
CA GLU A 289 -3.64 -10.40 -15.97
C GLU A 289 -4.10 -9.03 -15.47
N ARG A 290 -5.21 -8.52 -16.03
CA ARG A 290 -5.77 -7.21 -15.67
C ARG A 290 -7.22 -7.39 -15.23
N PHE A 291 -7.62 -6.67 -14.19
CA PHE A 291 -9.01 -6.62 -13.73
C PHE A 291 -9.41 -5.15 -13.54
N PRO A 292 -10.23 -4.58 -14.43
CA PRO A 292 -10.63 -3.19 -14.30
C PRO A 292 -11.58 -3.04 -13.13
N LEU A 293 -11.20 -2.21 -12.17
CA LEU A 293 -12.11 -1.78 -11.10
C LEU A 293 -13.26 -0.91 -11.64
N ARG A 294 -13.07 -0.30 -12.82
CA ARG A 294 -13.99 0.60 -13.52
C ARG A 294 -13.79 0.48 -15.03
N LYS A 295 -14.86 0.62 -15.83
CA LYS A 295 -14.81 0.56 -17.30
C LYS A 295 -13.76 1.45 -17.98
N GLU A 296 -13.43 2.62 -17.45
CA GLU A 296 -12.56 3.61 -18.11
C GLU A 296 -11.05 3.43 -17.82
N LEU A 297 -10.65 2.35 -17.14
CA LEU A 297 -9.23 2.14 -16.77
C LEU A 297 -8.34 1.63 -17.91
N PHE A 298 -8.93 1.12 -19.00
CA PHE A 298 -8.22 0.56 -20.16
C PHE A 298 -8.60 1.21 -21.48
#